data_AF-A0A2V9DF62-F1
#
_entry.id   AF-A0A2V9DF62-F1
#
_cell.length_a   1.000
_cell.length_b   1.000
_cell.length_c   1.000
_cell.angle_alpha   90.00
_cell.angle_beta   90.00
_cell.angle_gamma   90.00
#
_symmetry.space_group_name_H-M   'P 1'
#
loop_
_entity.id
_entity.type
_entity.pdbx_description
1 polymer ?
#
loop_
_entity_poly.entity_id
_entity_poly.type
_entity_poly.pdbx_seq_one_letter_code
_entity_poly.pdbx_strand_id
1 'polypeptide(L)'
;MISDGSSEAARGESSPLRGGGASVNPFTAADVAAILRERGWLNGADVTVARVFRREELALQIPASEDAGGNKQDLEVWLEDAAAWLGSHAADGSTSLTASRDALAELLSLIFLYDAETILQRPESHVLLAREGAREVLRELAHCVLDGPEVNSERFKEIVTTLKEKLRYRGRELFQPIRLALAGRAGEGELDRVILLLDRAARLPFCTPVKGVRQRMLEFCAAVE
;
A
#
# COMPACT_ATOMS: atom_id res chain seq x y z
N MET A 1 56.31 -46.74 24.66
CA MET A 1 55.63 -45.74 25.50
C MET A 1 55.18 -44.64 24.54
N ILE A 2 53.91 -44.63 24.11
CA ILE A 2 52.81 -43.69 24.52
C ILE A 2 53.22 -42.24 24.19
N SER A 3 52.55 -41.37 23.41
CA SER A 3 51.18 -41.20 22.85
C SER A 3 51.30 -40.19 21.68
N ASP A 4 50.51 -40.29 20.60
CA ASP A 4 49.19 -39.67 20.36
C ASP A 4 49.23 -38.16 20.01
N GLY A 5 48.46 -37.77 18.99
CA GLY A 5 48.42 -36.39 18.49
C GLY A 5 47.89 -36.23 17.06
N SER A 6 46.73 -36.83 16.76
CA SER A 6 45.89 -36.47 15.61
C SER A 6 45.45 -35.00 15.69
N SER A 7 45.45 -34.27 14.56
CA SER A 7 44.50 -33.17 14.35
C SER A 7 44.26 -32.94 12.86
N GLU A 8 43.17 -33.54 12.41
CA GLU A 8 42.47 -33.37 11.15
C GLU A 8 41.38 -32.30 11.35
N ALA A 9 41.40 -31.24 10.52
CA ALA A 9 40.32 -30.26 10.23
C ALA A 9 41.02 -28.95 9.78
N ALA A 10 40.68 -28.30 8.68
CA ALA A 10 39.33 -27.97 8.27
C ALA A 10 39.20 -28.01 6.74
N ARG A 11 38.15 -28.71 6.30
CA ARG A 11 37.55 -28.55 4.98
C ARG A 11 36.93 -27.16 4.93
N GLY A 12 37.38 -26.34 3.98
CA GLY A 12 36.67 -25.12 3.59
C GLY A 12 35.37 -25.52 2.90
N GLU A 13 34.27 -25.54 3.66
CA GLU A 13 32.91 -25.60 3.11
C GLU A 13 32.61 -24.29 2.40
N SER A 14 32.79 -24.30 1.08
CA SER A 14 32.19 -23.34 0.17
C SER A 14 30.67 -23.55 0.20
N SER A 15 29.98 -22.87 1.12
CA SER A 15 28.52 -22.75 1.08
C SER A 15 28.10 -21.91 -0.13
N PRO A 16 27.28 -22.44 -1.06
CA PRO A 16 26.61 -21.60 -2.04
C PRO A 16 25.50 -20.85 -1.31
N LEU A 17 25.61 -19.52 -1.23
CA LEU A 17 24.50 -18.69 -0.81
C LEU A 17 23.34 -18.93 -1.78
N ARG A 18 22.35 -19.65 -1.24
CA ARG A 18 20.95 -19.77 -1.65
C ARG A 18 20.58 -18.85 -2.81
N GLY A 19 20.29 -19.47 -3.94
CA GLY A 19 19.37 -18.87 -4.91
C GLY A 19 18.08 -18.53 -4.19
N GLY A 20 17.76 -17.23 -4.09
CA GLY A 20 16.45 -16.77 -3.72
C GLY A 20 15.48 -17.25 -4.78
N GLY A 21 14.80 -18.36 -4.51
CA GLY A 21 13.61 -18.73 -5.27
C GLY A 21 12.63 -17.58 -5.09
N ALA A 22 12.41 -16.82 -6.17
CA ALA A 22 11.31 -15.86 -6.22
C ALA A 22 10.06 -16.63 -5.77
N SER A 23 9.52 -16.31 -4.60
CA SER A 23 8.35 -17.01 -4.12
C SER A 23 7.25 -16.79 -5.17
N VAL A 24 6.76 -17.89 -5.74
CA VAL A 24 5.63 -17.81 -6.66
C VAL A 24 4.47 -17.32 -5.82
N ASN A 25 3.94 -16.15 -6.16
CA ASN A 25 2.82 -15.55 -5.45
C ASN A 25 1.66 -16.56 -5.34
N PRO A 26 1.30 -17.02 -4.13
CA PRO A 26 0.27 -18.04 -3.95
C PRO A 26 -1.14 -17.43 -3.92
N PHE A 27 -1.27 -16.10 -3.95
CA PHE A 27 -2.54 -15.41 -3.79
C PHE A 27 -3.19 -15.09 -5.14
N THR A 28 -4.49 -15.29 -5.19
CA THR A 28 -5.36 -14.97 -6.32
C THR A 28 -6.30 -13.82 -5.98
N ALA A 29 -6.97 -13.27 -7.00
CA ALA A 29 -8.06 -12.31 -6.80
C ALA A 29 -9.16 -12.84 -5.85
N ALA A 30 -9.40 -14.15 -5.85
CA ALA A 30 -10.37 -14.78 -4.95
C ALA A 30 -9.94 -14.72 -3.48
N ASP A 31 -8.63 -14.85 -3.20
CA ASP A 31 -8.09 -14.74 -1.84
C ASP A 31 -8.21 -13.33 -1.30
N VAL A 32 -7.89 -12.32 -2.13
CA VAL A 32 -8.09 -10.90 -1.78
C VAL A 32 -9.57 -10.65 -1.50
N ALA A 33 -10.47 -11.07 -2.39
CA ALA A 33 -11.91 -10.90 -2.20
C ALA A 33 -12.41 -11.58 -0.91
N ALA A 34 -11.88 -12.76 -0.57
CA ALA A 34 -12.20 -13.44 0.69
C ALA A 34 -11.76 -12.62 1.90
N ILE A 35 -10.53 -12.09 1.91
CA ILE A 35 -10.02 -11.22 2.99
C ILE A 35 -10.90 -9.97 3.12
N LEU A 36 -11.23 -9.32 2.00
CA LEU A 36 -12.07 -8.10 2.03
C LEU A 36 -13.47 -8.38 2.60
N ARG A 37 -14.06 -9.54 2.29
CA ARG A 37 -15.36 -9.95 2.84
C ARG A 37 -15.28 -10.25 4.33
N GLU A 38 -14.25 -10.98 4.77
CA GLU A 38 -14.00 -11.27 6.20
C GLU A 38 -13.84 -9.98 7.02
N ARG A 39 -13.20 -8.97 6.43
CA ARG A 39 -13.00 -7.64 7.05
C ARG A 39 -14.21 -6.71 6.89
N GLY A 40 -15.26 -7.13 6.16
CA GLY A 40 -16.46 -6.34 5.92
C GLY A 40 -16.30 -5.18 4.93
N TRP A 41 -15.18 -5.12 4.18
CA TRP A 41 -14.90 -4.07 3.20
C TRP A 41 -15.55 -4.34 1.84
N LEU A 42 -15.83 -5.61 1.54
CA LEU A 42 -16.53 -6.03 0.32
C LEU A 42 -17.82 -6.78 0.70
N ASN A 43 -18.93 -6.45 0.06
CA ASN A 43 -20.18 -7.18 0.27
C ASN A 43 -20.05 -8.62 -0.26
N GLY A 44 -20.62 -9.58 0.49
CA GLY A 44 -20.67 -10.99 0.09
C GLY A 44 -21.62 -11.27 -1.08
N ALA A 45 -22.49 -10.33 -1.41
CA ALA A 45 -23.45 -10.41 -2.51
C ALA A 45 -23.53 -9.06 -3.23
N ASP A 46 -23.63 -9.12 -4.55
CA ASP A 46 -23.81 -8.03 -5.51
C ASP A 46 -24.56 -6.80 -4.97
N VAL A 47 -23.98 -5.62 -5.23
CA VAL A 47 -24.56 -4.27 -5.28
C VAL A 47 -25.99 -4.13 -4.74
N THR A 48 -26.17 -3.57 -3.53
CA THR A 48 -27.38 -2.77 -3.19
C THR A 48 -27.20 -1.80 -2.00
N VAL A 49 -26.22 -1.96 -1.10
CA VAL A 49 -26.21 -1.20 0.18
C VAL A 49 -25.27 0.01 0.25
N ALA A 50 -24.82 0.56 -0.89
CA ALA A 50 -24.05 1.82 -0.89
C ALA A 50 -24.89 3.08 -0.54
N ARG A 51 -26.18 2.94 -0.20
CA ARG A 51 -27.09 4.09 0.03
C ARG A 51 -27.25 4.55 1.47
N VAL A 52 -26.66 3.89 2.48
CA VAL A 52 -27.02 4.19 3.88
C VAL A 52 -26.05 5.16 4.59
N PHE A 53 -24.86 5.45 4.06
CA PHE A 53 -23.91 6.38 4.70
C PHE A 53 -23.92 7.82 4.17
N ARG A 54 -24.90 8.21 3.34
CA ARG A 54 -25.12 9.63 2.97
C ARG A 54 -26.35 10.19 3.70
N ARG A 55 -26.16 10.54 4.96
CA ARG A 55 -27.09 11.27 5.82
C ARG A 55 -26.21 12.35 6.46
N GLU A 56 -26.13 13.60 6.03
CA GLU A 56 -27.05 14.51 5.35
C GLU A 56 -26.20 15.44 4.47
N GLU A 57 -26.47 15.57 3.16
CA GLU A 57 -26.50 16.86 2.46
C GLU A 57 -26.96 16.68 1.00
N LEU A 58 -27.96 17.50 0.64
CA LEU A 58 -28.49 17.81 -0.69
C LEU A 58 -29.01 16.68 -1.58
N ALA A 59 -30.35 16.59 -1.58
CA ALA A 59 -31.14 16.12 -2.70
C ALA A 59 -30.84 16.94 -3.96
N LEU A 60 -30.36 16.27 -5.01
CA LEU A 60 -30.60 16.59 -6.42
C LEU A 60 -30.24 15.34 -7.25
N GLN A 61 -31.20 14.91 -8.09
CA GLN A 61 -31.16 13.86 -9.11
C GLN A 61 -29.84 13.07 -9.27
N ILE A 62 -29.82 11.80 -8.84
CA ILE A 62 -28.92 10.79 -9.43
C ILE A 62 -29.78 10.00 -10.42
N PRO A 63 -29.58 10.10 -11.74
CA PRO A 63 -30.14 9.12 -12.65
C PRO A 63 -29.52 7.77 -12.31
N ALA A 64 -30.35 6.75 -12.14
CA ALA A 64 -29.88 5.37 -12.06
C ALA A 64 -29.18 5.04 -13.38
N SER A 65 -27.86 5.24 -13.47
CA SER A 65 -27.08 4.90 -14.64
C SER A 65 -26.76 3.41 -14.64
N GLU A 66 -26.86 2.80 -15.82
CA GLU A 66 -26.65 1.39 -16.13
C GLU A 66 -25.16 0.94 -16.01
N ASP A 67 -24.40 1.47 -15.04
CA ASP A 67 -22.95 1.24 -14.90
C ASP A 67 -22.57 0.10 -13.93
N ALA A 68 -23.53 -0.76 -13.56
CA ALA A 68 -23.26 -1.90 -12.67
C ALA A 68 -22.24 -2.89 -13.26
N GLY A 69 -22.20 -3.03 -14.60
CA GLY A 69 -21.24 -3.89 -15.30
C GLY A 69 -19.81 -3.36 -15.29
N GLY A 70 -19.63 -2.04 -15.41
CA GLY A 70 -18.30 -1.39 -15.38
C GLY A 70 -17.63 -1.52 -14.00
N ASN A 71 -18.41 -1.29 -12.94
CA ASN A 71 -17.91 -1.42 -11.56
C ASN A 71 -17.45 -2.85 -11.21
N LYS A 72 -18.09 -3.88 -11.80
CA LYS A 72 -17.71 -5.27 -11.54
C LYS A 72 -16.40 -5.64 -12.24
N GLN A 73 -16.23 -5.26 -13.50
CA GLN A 73 -14.99 -5.53 -14.23
C GLN A 73 -13.82 -4.75 -13.64
N ASP A 74 -14.03 -3.48 -13.26
CA ASP A 74 -13.00 -2.67 -12.59
C ASP A 74 -12.63 -3.23 -11.22
N LEU A 75 -13.60 -3.80 -10.48
CA LEU A 75 -13.34 -4.49 -9.23
C LEU A 75 -12.53 -5.78 -9.44
N GLU A 76 -12.86 -6.60 -10.44
CA GLU A 76 -12.11 -7.81 -10.77
C GLU A 76 -10.65 -7.48 -11.13
N VAL A 77 -10.43 -6.49 -11.99
CA VAL A 77 -9.08 -6.00 -12.34
C VAL A 77 -8.34 -5.49 -11.09
N TRP A 78 -9.02 -4.74 -10.22
CA TRP A 78 -8.42 -4.26 -8.98
C TRP A 78 -8.03 -5.41 -8.03
N LEU A 79 -8.86 -6.45 -7.92
CA LEU A 79 -8.57 -7.63 -7.10
C LEU A 79 -7.38 -8.41 -7.64
N GLU A 80 -7.26 -8.53 -8.96
CA GLU A 80 -6.11 -9.14 -9.64
C GLU A 80 -4.82 -8.35 -9.39
N ASP A 81 -4.85 -7.04 -9.59
CA ASP A 81 -3.70 -6.16 -9.34
C ASP A 81 -3.30 -6.21 -7.85
N ALA A 82 -4.26 -6.18 -6.93
CA ALA A 82 -3.99 -6.28 -5.50
C ALA A 82 -3.36 -7.63 -5.14
N ALA A 83 -3.86 -8.74 -5.69
CA ALA A 83 -3.28 -10.05 -5.49
C ALA A 83 -1.85 -10.12 -6.05
N ALA A 84 -1.65 -9.67 -7.29
CA ALA A 84 -0.36 -9.70 -7.98
C ALA A 84 0.69 -8.83 -7.27
N TRP A 85 0.30 -7.65 -6.80
CA TRP A 85 1.23 -6.66 -6.27
C TRP A 85 1.51 -6.87 -4.78
N LEU A 86 0.47 -7.11 -3.97
CA LEU A 86 0.61 -7.26 -2.52
C LEU A 86 0.86 -8.72 -2.11
N GLY A 87 0.28 -9.68 -2.83
CA GLY A 87 0.41 -11.11 -2.54
C GLY A 87 1.86 -11.61 -2.62
N SER A 88 2.63 -11.18 -3.62
CA SER A 88 4.05 -11.57 -3.72
C SER A 88 4.87 -11.12 -2.51
N HIS A 89 4.59 -9.91 -1.97
CA HIS A 89 5.31 -9.38 -0.82
C HIS A 89 4.90 -10.10 0.47
N ALA A 90 3.62 -10.43 0.60
CA ALA A 90 3.11 -11.21 1.71
C ALA A 90 3.69 -12.65 1.74
N ALA A 91 4.03 -13.21 0.58
CA ALA A 91 4.65 -14.54 0.47
C ALA A 91 6.14 -14.53 0.84
N ASP A 92 6.89 -13.51 0.42
CA ASP A 92 8.36 -13.45 0.61
C ASP A 92 8.79 -13.37 2.09
N GLY A 93 7.94 -12.82 2.97
CA GLY A 93 8.26 -12.60 4.39
C GLY A 93 7.83 -13.73 5.35
N SER A 94 7.19 -14.79 4.86
CA SER A 94 6.44 -15.71 5.72
C SER A 94 6.86 -17.17 5.58
N THR A 95 6.85 -17.89 6.70
CA THR A 95 7.15 -19.32 6.78
C THR A 95 5.91 -20.21 6.61
N SER A 96 4.70 -19.64 6.61
CA SER A 96 3.42 -20.38 6.54
C SER A 96 2.36 -19.61 5.74
N LEU A 97 1.47 -20.33 5.04
CA LEU A 97 0.38 -19.73 4.27
C LEU A 97 -0.55 -18.85 5.13
N THR A 98 -0.79 -19.23 6.38
CA THR A 98 -1.59 -18.41 7.30
C THR A 98 -0.92 -17.06 7.59
N ALA A 99 0.37 -17.09 7.93
CA ALA A 99 1.13 -15.87 8.19
C ALA A 99 1.27 -14.98 6.94
N SER A 100 1.33 -15.58 5.74
CA SER A 100 1.29 -14.83 4.49
C SER A 100 -0.09 -14.18 4.29
N ARG A 101 -1.18 -14.89 4.58
CA ARG A 101 -2.53 -14.34 4.47
C ARG A 101 -2.73 -13.16 5.43
N ASP A 102 -2.24 -13.28 6.65
CA ASP A 102 -2.28 -12.20 7.64
C ASP A 102 -1.47 -10.98 7.18
N ALA A 103 -0.27 -11.20 6.61
CA ALA A 103 0.53 -10.14 6.03
C ALA A 103 -0.18 -9.43 4.86
N LEU A 104 -0.85 -10.19 3.99
CA LEU A 104 -1.67 -9.62 2.91
C LEU A 104 -2.85 -8.81 3.47
N ALA A 105 -3.52 -9.30 4.50
CA ALA A 105 -4.61 -8.58 5.16
C ALA A 105 -4.14 -7.27 5.81
N GLU A 106 -2.94 -7.25 6.39
CA GLU A 106 -2.32 -6.02 6.91
C GLU A 106 -2.01 -5.01 5.79
N LEU A 107 -1.49 -5.45 4.65
CA LEU A 107 -1.25 -4.57 3.50
C LEU A 107 -2.56 -3.99 2.94
N LEU A 108 -3.60 -4.82 2.81
CA LEU A 108 -4.93 -4.36 2.38
C LEU A 108 -5.54 -3.38 3.38
N SER A 109 -5.30 -3.56 4.68
CA SER A 109 -5.77 -2.62 5.72
C SER A 109 -5.28 -1.19 5.49
N LEU A 110 -4.09 -1.00 4.90
CA LEU A 110 -3.56 0.33 4.57
C LEU A 110 -4.37 1.06 3.49
N ILE A 111 -5.14 0.33 2.68
CA ILE A 111 -6.02 0.89 1.64
C ILE A 111 -7.35 1.37 2.26
N PHE A 112 -7.90 0.62 3.21
CA PHE A 112 -9.23 0.91 3.77
C PHE A 112 -9.21 1.71 5.07
N LEU A 113 -8.17 1.58 5.89
CA LEU A 113 -8.10 2.14 7.24
C LEU A 113 -7.04 3.24 7.32
N TYR A 114 -7.22 4.29 6.51
CA TYR A 114 -6.32 5.45 6.53
C TYR A 114 -6.88 6.58 7.41
N ASP A 115 -6.06 7.01 8.37
CA ASP A 115 -6.36 8.11 9.28
C ASP A 115 -5.08 8.91 9.58
N ALA A 116 -5.00 10.13 9.02
CA ALA A 116 -3.81 10.97 9.10
C ALA A 116 -3.43 11.33 10.54
N GLU A 117 -4.42 11.65 11.38
CA GLU A 117 -4.20 12.00 12.79
C GLU A 117 -3.56 10.85 13.56
N THR A 118 -4.15 9.65 13.47
CA THR A 118 -3.64 8.43 14.10
C THR A 118 -2.25 8.08 13.59
N ILE A 119 -1.97 8.29 12.30
CA ILE A 119 -0.63 8.08 11.73
C ILE A 119 0.36 9.06 12.37
N LEU A 120 0.01 10.33 12.48
CA LEU A 120 0.92 11.37 12.98
C LEU A 120 1.17 11.30 14.48
N GLN A 121 0.24 10.75 15.27
CA GLN A 121 0.43 10.49 16.70
C GLN A 121 1.45 9.38 17.01
N ARG A 122 1.88 8.61 16.00
CA ARG A 122 2.87 7.53 16.19
C ARG A 122 4.27 8.10 16.39
N PRO A 123 5.04 7.61 17.39
CA PRO A 123 6.42 8.05 17.62
C PRO A 123 7.31 7.93 16.37
N GLU A 124 7.14 6.89 15.57
CA GLU A 124 7.94 6.65 14.36
C GLU A 124 7.69 7.72 13.29
N SER A 125 6.45 8.22 13.20
CA SER A 125 6.08 9.32 12.30
C SER A 125 6.79 10.60 12.70
N HIS A 126 6.80 10.94 13.99
CA HIS A 126 7.51 12.12 14.50
C HIS A 126 9.02 12.03 14.24
N VAL A 127 9.63 10.87 14.50
CA VAL A 127 11.05 10.64 14.21
C VAL A 127 11.35 10.84 12.73
N LEU A 128 10.53 10.31 11.84
CA LEU A 128 10.71 10.49 10.40
C LEU A 128 10.56 11.97 9.99
N LEU A 129 9.52 12.65 10.46
CA LEU A 129 9.25 14.05 10.12
C LEU A 129 10.29 15.03 10.68
N ALA A 130 10.98 14.65 11.76
CA ALA A 130 12.10 15.39 12.31
C ALA A 130 13.39 15.26 11.48
N ARG A 131 13.47 14.31 10.54
CA ARG A 131 14.64 14.15 9.68
C ARG A 131 14.74 15.30 8.69
N GLU A 132 15.99 15.67 8.39
CA GLU A 132 16.28 16.66 7.37
C GLU A 132 15.62 16.27 6.04
N GLY A 133 14.95 17.23 5.41
CA GLY A 133 14.31 17.04 4.11
C GLY A 133 12.92 16.40 4.12
N ALA A 134 12.50 15.72 5.19
CA ALA A 134 11.21 15.01 5.20
C ALA A 134 10.02 15.94 4.90
N ARG A 135 9.95 17.09 5.58
CA ARG A 135 8.93 18.11 5.35
C ARG A 135 9.04 18.79 3.97
N GLU A 136 10.24 18.86 3.42
CA GLU A 136 10.47 19.43 2.08
C GLU A 136 9.95 18.50 0.98
N VAL A 137 10.23 17.20 1.12
CA VAL A 137 9.67 16.13 0.27
C VAL A 137 8.15 16.15 0.31
N LEU A 138 7.56 16.22 1.50
CA LEU A 138 6.11 16.25 1.67
C LEU A 138 5.47 17.48 1.04
N ARG A 139 6.10 18.65 1.19
CA ARG A 139 5.62 19.89 0.56
C ARG A 139 5.61 19.76 -0.95
N GLU A 140 6.70 19.34 -1.57
CA GLU A 140 6.74 19.20 -3.04
C GLU A 140 5.81 18.08 -3.53
N LEU A 141 5.70 16.98 -2.79
CA LEU A 141 4.74 15.91 -3.09
C LEU A 141 3.31 16.46 -3.08
N ALA A 142 2.96 17.27 -2.07
CA ALA A 142 1.66 17.90 -1.98
C ALA A 142 1.38 18.78 -3.21
N HIS A 143 2.32 19.62 -3.64
CA HIS A 143 2.14 20.42 -4.87
C HIS A 143 1.87 19.52 -6.10
N CYS A 144 2.69 18.49 -6.29
CA CYS A 144 2.53 17.58 -7.43
C CYS A 144 1.19 16.82 -7.46
N VAL A 145 0.67 16.44 -6.29
CA VAL A 145 -0.58 15.70 -6.13
C VAL A 145 -1.80 16.62 -6.17
N LEU A 146 -1.73 17.79 -5.52
CA LEU A 146 -2.84 18.73 -5.40
C LEU A 146 -3.07 19.60 -6.64
N ASP A 147 -2.10 19.70 -7.54
CA ASP A 147 -2.27 20.36 -8.85
C ASP A 147 -2.50 19.37 -10.00
N GLY A 148 -2.30 18.07 -9.74
CA GLY A 148 -2.35 17.02 -10.75
C GLY A 148 -3.68 16.26 -10.85
N PRO A 149 -3.82 15.42 -11.90
CA PRO A 149 -4.87 14.40 -12.01
C PRO A 149 -4.65 13.25 -11.02
N GLU A 150 -5.57 12.26 -11.02
CA GLU A 150 -5.43 11.01 -10.27
C GLU A 150 -4.07 10.33 -10.52
N VAL A 151 -3.53 9.73 -9.47
CA VAL A 151 -2.22 9.09 -9.42
C VAL A 151 -2.35 7.63 -9.83
N ASN A 152 -2.01 7.36 -11.09
CA ASN A 152 -1.77 6.01 -11.59
C ASN A 152 -0.25 5.69 -11.62
N SER A 153 0.12 4.53 -12.14
CA SER A 153 1.53 4.09 -12.24
C SER A 153 2.43 5.02 -13.06
N GLU A 154 1.92 5.59 -14.15
CA GLU A 154 2.67 6.53 -14.99
C GLU A 154 2.83 7.86 -14.26
N ARG A 155 1.73 8.39 -13.73
CA ARG A 155 1.71 9.64 -12.98
C ARG A 155 2.57 9.58 -11.74
N PHE A 156 2.57 8.47 -11.00
CA PHE A 156 3.44 8.30 -9.84
C PHE A 156 4.92 8.34 -10.23
N LYS A 157 5.30 7.72 -11.36
CA LYS A 157 6.67 7.81 -11.89
C LYS A 157 7.04 9.22 -12.29
N GLU A 158 6.14 9.98 -12.91
CA GLU A 158 6.33 11.39 -13.24
C GLU A 158 6.56 12.21 -11.97
N ILE A 159 5.69 12.09 -10.97
CA ILE A 159 5.79 12.78 -9.68
C ILE A 159 7.15 12.48 -9.04
N VAL A 160 7.53 11.20 -8.94
CA VAL A 160 8.83 10.79 -8.38
C VAL A 160 10.00 11.36 -9.16
N THR A 161 9.89 11.44 -10.50
CA THR A 161 10.93 12.04 -11.36
C THR A 161 11.05 13.53 -11.09
N THR A 162 9.94 14.27 -11.06
CA THR A 162 9.90 15.69 -10.71
C THR A 162 10.48 15.95 -9.32
N LEU A 163 10.14 15.12 -8.32
CA LEU A 163 10.71 15.23 -6.98
C LEU A 163 12.22 15.03 -6.99
N LYS A 164 12.72 14.05 -7.76
CA LYS A 164 14.17 13.83 -7.89
C LYS A 164 14.87 14.98 -8.58
N GLU A 165 14.24 15.63 -9.56
CA GLU A 165 14.83 16.77 -10.25
C GLU A 165 14.90 18.01 -9.35
N LYS A 166 13.84 18.26 -8.57
CA LYS A 166 13.73 19.44 -7.70
C LYS A 166 14.50 19.30 -6.38
N LEU A 167 14.53 18.09 -5.82
CA LEU A 167 15.09 17.83 -4.50
C LEU A 167 16.41 17.08 -4.60
N ARG A 168 17.28 17.28 -3.61
CA ARG A 168 18.55 16.54 -3.49
C ARG A 168 18.41 15.13 -2.89
N TYR A 169 17.27 14.81 -2.25
CA TYR A 169 17.07 13.56 -1.51
C TYR A 169 16.85 12.36 -2.43
N ARG A 170 17.34 11.17 -2.02
CA ARG A 170 17.27 9.93 -2.81
C ARG A 170 16.98 8.73 -1.91
N GLY A 171 16.54 7.62 -2.53
CA GLY A 171 16.26 6.38 -1.83
C GLY A 171 15.30 6.59 -0.64
N ARG A 172 15.67 6.09 0.54
CA ARG A 172 14.82 6.16 1.74
C ARG A 172 14.44 7.58 2.14
N GLU A 173 15.31 8.57 1.95
CA GLU A 173 15.02 9.96 2.32
C GLU A 173 13.91 10.58 1.47
N LEU A 174 13.79 10.14 0.22
CA LEU A 174 12.70 10.55 -0.66
C LEU A 174 11.43 9.70 -0.42
N PHE A 175 11.58 8.38 -0.35
CA PHE A 175 10.42 7.48 -0.37
C PHE A 175 9.74 7.28 0.99
N GLN A 176 10.48 7.32 2.10
CA GLN A 176 9.86 7.11 3.42
C GLN A 176 8.82 8.21 3.76
N PRO A 177 9.07 9.51 3.51
CA PRO A 177 8.04 10.54 3.69
C PRO A 177 6.83 10.34 2.77
N ILE A 178 7.05 9.98 1.49
CA ILE A 178 5.96 9.72 0.53
C ILE A 178 5.07 8.58 1.05
N ARG A 179 5.68 7.47 1.48
CA ARG A 179 4.96 6.29 2.00
C ARG A 179 4.26 6.58 3.32
N LEU A 180 4.89 7.34 4.21
CA LEU A 180 4.24 7.76 5.44
C LEU A 180 2.95 8.53 5.16
N ALA A 181 3.01 9.53 4.27
CA ALA A 181 1.86 10.35 3.94
C ALA A 181 0.76 9.57 3.23
N LEU A 182 1.09 8.74 2.24
CA LEU A 182 0.09 8.13 1.36
C LEU A 182 -0.34 6.72 1.79
N ALA A 183 0.58 5.92 2.33
CA ALA A 183 0.30 4.56 2.79
C ALA A 183 0.13 4.46 4.33
N GLY A 184 0.48 5.51 5.07
CA GLY A 184 0.29 5.59 6.52
C GLY A 184 1.34 4.85 7.36
N ARG A 185 2.42 4.37 6.73
CA ARG A 185 3.58 3.76 7.40
C ARG A 185 4.86 4.12 6.64
N ALA A 186 5.96 4.26 7.38
CA ALA A 186 7.29 4.38 6.81
C ALA A 186 7.85 2.96 6.58
N GLY A 187 7.52 2.36 5.45
CA GLY A 187 7.92 0.99 5.09
C GLY A 187 8.84 0.93 3.88
N GLU A 188 9.03 -0.29 3.37
CA GLU A 188 9.87 -0.56 2.21
C GLU A 188 9.05 -0.47 0.91
N GLY A 189 9.62 -0.93 -0.21
CA GLY A 189 9.10 -0.74 -1.57
C GLY A 189 7.68 -1.25 -1.81
N GLU A 190 7.18 -2.16 -0.98
CA GLU A 190 5.82 -2.69 -1.04
C GLU A 190 4.75 -1.62 -0.89
N LEU A 191 5.03 -0.57 -0.11
CA LEU A 191 4.04 0.49 0.13
C LEU A 191 3.80 1.37 -1.09
N ASP A 192 4.76 1.40 -2.03
CA ASP A 192 4.54 2.10 -3.30
C ASP A 192 3.39 1.44 -4.08
N ARG A 193 3.23 0.12 -3.97
CA ARG A 193 2.14 -0.63 -4.62
C ARG A 193 0.79 -0.36 -3.98
N VAL A 194 0.76 -0.16 -2.65
CA VAL A 194 -0.45 0.29 -1.95
C VAL A 194 -0.91 1.63 -2.52
N ILE A 195 0.01 2.58 -2.72
CA ILE A 195 -0.30 3.90 -3.29
C ILE A 195 -0.93 3.78 -4.68
N LEU A 196 -0.39 2.90 -5.53
CA LEU A 196 -0.91 2.68 -6.88
C LEU A 196 -2.32 2.09 -6.93
N LEU A 197 -2.79 1.47 -5.85
CA LEU A 197 -4.14 0.89 -5.76
C LEU A 197 -5.18 1.90 -5.25
N LEU A 198 -4.78 3.04 -4.69
CA LEU A 198 -5.66 3.93 -3.93
C LEU A 198 -6.72 4.62 -4.80
N ASP A 199 -6.31 5.30 -5.87
CA ASP A 199 -7.25 6.08 -6.67
C ASP A 199 -8.23 5.19 -7.43
N ARG A 200 -7.78 4.01 -7.89
CA ARG A 200 -8.71 3.03 -8.47
C ARG A 200 -9.68 2.49 -7.41
N ALA A 201 -9.19 2.17 -6.20
CA ALA A 201 -10.05 1.71 -5.11
C ALA A 201 -11.09 2.75 -4.68
N ALA A 202 -10.74 4.04 -4.70
CA ALA A 202 -11.63 5.14 -4.33
C ALA A 202 -12.86 5.26 -5.26
N ARG A 203 -12.78 4.72 -6.48
CA ARG A 203 -13.90 4.71 -7.46
C ARG A 203 -14.79 3.48 -7.33
N LEU A 204 -14.37 2.47 -6.57
CA LEU A 204 -15.09 1.21 -6.44
C LEU A 204 -16.13 1.27 -5.31
N PRO A 205 -17.27 0.55 -5.46
CA PRO A 205 -18.36 0.57 -4.49
C PRO A 205 -18.09 -0.35 -3.28
N PHE A 206 -16.98 -0.15 -2.59
CA PHE A 206 -16.67 -0.85 -1.34
C PHE A 206 -17.62 -0.42 -0.22
N CYS A 207 -17.79 -1.27 0.79
CA CYS A 207 -18.60 -0.96 1.98
C CYS A 207 -17.96 0.14 2.84
N THR A 208 -16.64 0.18 2.85
CA THR A 208 -15.84 1.22 3.46
C THR A 208 -15.28 2.11 2.35
N PRO A 209 -15.63 3.40 2.30
CA PRO A 209 -15.08 4.33 1.32
C PRO A 209 -13.55 4.38 1.42
N VAL A 210 -12.87 4.25 0.27
CA VAL A 210 -11.41 4.35 0.20
C VAL A 210 -11.00 5.77 -0.14
N LYS A 211 -10.06 6.32 0.62
CA LYS A 211 -9.47 7.64 0.37
C LYS A 211 -8.40 7.52 -0.71
N GLY A 212 -8.59 8.24 -1.82
CA GLY A 212 -7.61 8.38 -2.90
C GLY A 212 -6.38 9.18 -2.48
N VAL A 213 -5.36 9.22 -3.34
CA VAL A 213 -4.06 9.85 -3.08
C VAL A 213 -4.20 11.34 -2.76
N ARG A 214 -5.01 12.06 -3.54
CA ARG A 214 -5.29 13.48 -3.29
C ARG A 214 -5.95 13.71 -1.93
N GLN A 215 -6.96 12.92 -1.59
CA GLN A 215 -7.67 13.06 -0.32
C GLN A 215 -6.75 12.79 0.87
N ARG A 216 -5.97 11.71 0.82
CA ARG A 216 -4.99 11.39 1.86
C ARG A 216 -3.95 12.50 2.03
N MET A 217 -3.48 13.08 0.93
CA MET A 217 -2.55 14.20 0.98
C MET A 217 -3.15 15.42 1.68
N LEU A 218 -4.40 15.79 1.37
CA LEU A 218 -5.09 16.90 2.03
C LEU A 218 -5.22 16.67 3.53
N GLU A 219 -5.70 15.49 3.95
CA GLU A 219 -5.84 15.14 5.36
C GLU A 219 -4.49 15.12 6.08
N PHE A 220 -3.45 14.60 5.44
CA PHE A 220 -2.10 14.57 6.01
C PHE A 220 -1.52 15.98 6.17
N CYS A 221 -1.67 16.84 5.17
CA CYS A 221 -1.23 18.23 5.27
C CYS A 221 -1.96 18.98 6.39
N ALA A 222 -3.27 18.82 6.49
CA ALA A 222 -4.08 19.46 7.53
C ALA A 222 -3.69 19.01 8.95
N ALA A 223 -3.27 17.76 9.12
CA ALA A 223 -2.91 17.20 10.41
C ALA A 223 -1.43 17.42 10.81
N VAL A 224 -0.56 17.83 9.88
CA VAL A 224 0.87 18.13 10.14
C VAL A 224 1.10 19.58 10.60
N GLU A 225 0.12 20.46 10.46
CA GLU A 225 0.16 21.87 10.93
C GLU A 225 0.44 21.97 12.44
#